data_AF-A0A5E7E5B2-F1
#
_entry.id   AF-A0A5E7E5B2-F1
#
_cell.length_a   1.000
_cell.length_b   1.000
_cell.length_c   1.000
_cell.angle_alpha   90.00
_cell.angle_beta   90.00
_cell.angle_gamma   90.00
#
_symmetry.space_group_name_H-M   'P 1'
#
loop_
_entity.id
_entity.type
_entity.pdbx_description
1 polymer ?
#
loop_
_entity_poly.entity_id
_entity_poly.type
_entity_poly.pdbx_seq_one_letter_code
_entity_poly.pdbx_strand_id
1 'polypeptide(L)' 'MIGVPMPNPRDLISAKLNRQMDQFFGSGGKAEPADAFKPEQRPPRSDKIDPDTILKRRRPSPSHAERIALRRTTEAL' A
#
# COMPACT_ATOMS: atom_id res chain seq x y z
N MET A 1 -12.90 -33.41 33.78
CA MET A 1 -12.90 -33.61 32.31
C MET A 1 -12.56 -32.27 31.68
N ILE A 2 -11.34 -32.15 31.14
CA ILE A 2 -10.88 -30.92 30.47
C ILE A 2 -11.63 -30.87 29.13
N GLY A 3 -12.44 -29.84 28.94
CA GLY A 3 -13.28 -29.66 27.77
C GLY A 3 -12.45 -29.67 26.49
N VAL A 4 -12.90 -30.45 25.51
CA VAL A 4 -12.29 -30.50 24.17
C VAL A 4 -12.30 -29.07 23.61
N PRO A 5 -11.16 -28.56 23.09
CA PRO A 5 -11.14 -27.22 22.51
C PRO A 5 -12.18 -27.11 21.40
N MET A 6 -12.90 -25.97 21.38
CA MET A 6 -13.90 -25.70 20.36
C MET A 6 -13.25 -25.81 18.96
N PRO A 7 -13.92 -26.45 17.98
CA PRO A 7 -13.39 -26.58 16.63
C PRO A 7 -13.05 -25.21 16.05
N ASN A 8 -11.90 -25.12 15.37
CA ASN A 8 -11.49 -23.86 14.74
C ASN A 8 -12.49 -23.54 13.62
N PRO A 9 -13.13 -22.35 13.61
CA PRO A 9 -14.11 -22.00 12.58
C PRO A 9 -13.54 -22.04 11.16
N ARG A 10 -12.21 -21.92 10.99
CA ARG A 10 -11.54 -22.08 9.71
C ARG A 10 -11.72 -23.48 9.12
N ASP A 11 -11.73 -24.52 9.95
CA ASP A 11 -11.80 -25.90 9.49
C ASP A 11 -13.15 -26.19 8.81
N LEU A 12 -14.23 -25.61 9.34
CA LEU A 12 -15.57 -25.68 8.75
C LEU A 12 -15.63 -25.00 7.37
N ILE A 13 -14.94 -23.86 7.24
CA ILE A 13 -14.86 -23.11 5.98
C ILE A 13 -14.05 -23.90 4.95
N SER A 14 -12.91 -24.45 5.35
CA SER A 14 -12.06 -25.28 4.48
C SER A 14 -12.79 -26.54 4.01
N ALA A 15 -13.49 -27.24 4.90
CA ALA A 15 -14.26 -28.43 4.54
C ALA A 15 -15.39 -28.11 3.55
N LYS A 16 -16.07 -26.98 3.73
CA LYS A 16 -17.09 -26.50 2.78
C LYS A 16 -16.48 -26.17 1.42
N LEU A 17 -15.37 -25.45 1.40
CA LEU A 17 -14.68 -25.05 0.17
C LEU A 17 -14.23 -26.27 -0.63
N ASN A 18 -13.63 -27.26 0.03
CA ASN A 18 -13.17 -28.49 -0.62
C ASN A 18 -14.33 -29.25 -1.30
N ARG A 19 -15.48 -29.40 -0.62
CA ARG A 19 -16.66 -30.03 -1.23
C ARG A 19 -17.15 -29.30 -2.48
N GLN A 20 -17.10 -27.97 -2.47
CA GLN A 20 -17.49 -27.15 -3.63
C GLN A 20 -16.50 -27.30 -4.79
N MET A 21 -15.20 -27.37 -4.48
CA MET A 21 -14.17 -27.65 -5.48
C MET A 21 -14.34 -29.04 -6.10
N ASP A 22 -14.55 -30.07 -5.28
CA ASP A 22 -14.77 -31.45 -5.76
C ASP A 22 -15.99 -31.52 -6.70
N GLN A 23 -17.08 -30.84 -6.34
CA GLN A 23 -18.27 -30.77 -7.19
C GLN A 23 -18.02 -30.04 -8.51
N PHE A 24 -17.27 -28.94 -8.48
CA PHE A 24 -16.93 -28.15 -9.67
C PHE A 24 -16.00 -28.90 -10.62
N PHE A 25 -14.97 -29.56 -10.10
CA PHE A 25 -14.06 -30.35 -10.94
C PHE A 25 -14.71 -31.67 -11.40
N GLY A 26 -15.54 -32.29 -10.56
CA GLY A 26 -16.28 -33.51 -10.91
C GLY A 26 -17.34 -33.31 -12.01
N SER A 27 -17.87 -32.11 -12.18
CA SER A 27 -18.78 -31.76 -13.29
C SER A 27 -18.06 -31.39 -14.60
N GLY A 28 -16.72 -31.50 -14.63
CA GLY A 28 -15.89 -31.16 -15.78
C GLY A 28 -15.43 -29.70 -15.83
N GLY A 29 -15.62 -28.94 -14.74
CA GLY A 29 -15.04 -27.60 -14.59
C GLY A 29 -13.51 -27.64 -14.64
N LYS A 30 -12.90 -26.58 -15.18
CA LYS A 30 -11.44 -26.43 -15.28
C LYS A 30 -11.01 -25.15 -14.58
N ALA A 31 -9.88 -25.19 -13.90
CA ALA A 31 -9.24 -24.02 -13.34
C ALA A 31 -8.11 -23.58 -14.27
N GLU A 32 -8.19 -22.35 -14.76
CA GLU A 32 -7.09 -21.73 -15.48
C GLU A 32 -6.30 -20.86 -14.50
N PRO A 33 -4.97 -20.76 -14.65
CA PRO A 33 -4.20 -19.78 -13.90
C PRO A 33 -4.76 -18.40 -14.23
N ALA A 34 -5.21 -17.68 -13.19
CA ALA A 34 -5.54 -16.27 -13.36
C ALA A 34 -4.32 -15.54 -13.89
N ASP A 35 -4.52 -14.55 -14.77
CA ASP A 35 -3.44 -13.68 -15.22
C ASP A 35 -2.75 -13.09 -13.99
N ALA A 36 -1.55 -13.60 -13.69
CA ALA A 36 -0.80 -13.16 -12.54
C ALA A 36 -0.34 -11.72 -12.79
N PHE A 37 -0.35 -10.91 -11.73
CA PHE A 37 0.36 -9.64 -11.75
C PHE A 37 1.82 -9.91 -12.13
N LYS A 38 2.25 -9.43 -13.30
CA LYS A 38 3.65 -9.46 -13.73
C LYS A 38 4.34 -8.28 -13.06
N PRO A 39 5.22 -8.48 -12.06
CA PRO A 39 5.98 -7.38 -11.50
C PRO A 39 6.99 -6.90 -12.53
N GLU A 40 6.56 -6.08 -13.48
CA GLU A 40 7.46 -5.37 -14.37
C GLU A 40 8.31 -4.41 -13.54
N GLN A 41 9.61 -4.34 -13.84
CA GLN A 41 10.48 -3.39 -13.18
C GLN A 41 9.98 -1.98 -13.49
N ARG A 42 9.80 -1.16 -12.45
CA ARG A 42 9.42 0.23 -12.64
C ARG A 42 10.46 0.92 -13.53
N PRO A 43 10.04 1.82 -14.43
CA PRO A 43 10.98 2.56 -15.25
C PRO A 43 11.98 3.30 -14.35
N PRO A 44 13.26 3.41 -14.79
CA PRO A 44 14.24 4.19 -14.05
C PRO A 44 13.79 5.64 -13.92
N ARG A 45 14.18 6.28 -12.82
CA ARG A 45 13.91 7.70 -12.59
C ARG A 45 14.61 8.52 -13.69
N SER A 46 13.96 9.59 -14.14
CA SER A 46 14.58 10.56 -15.03
C SER A 46 15.71 11.33 -14.32
N ASP A 47 16.85 11.44 -14.99
CA ASP A 47 17.97 12.30 -14.58
C ASP A 47 17.72 13.78 -14.88
N LYS A 48 16.67 14.09 -15.64
CA LYS A 48 16.32 15.48 -15.99
C LYS A 48 15.72 16.20 -14.79
N ILE A 49 16.53 17.08 -14.21
CA ILE A 49 16.09 18.12 -13.28
C ILE A 49 15.50 19.26 -14.11
N ASP A 50 14.18 19.42 -14.11
CA ASP A 50 13.54 20.55 -14.79
C ASP A 50 13.73 21.84 -13.96
N PRO A 51 14.52 22.81 -14.46
CA PRO A 51 14.82 24.04 -13.72
C PRO A 51 13.56 24.89 -13.49
N ASP A 52 12.59 24.87 -14.40
CA ASP A 52 11.36 25.63 -14.28
C ASP A 52 10.47 25.10 -13.17
N THR A 53 10.55 23.80 -12.85
CA THR A 53 9.78 23.23 -11.74
C THR A 53 10.53 23.27 -10.41
N ILE A 54 11.87 23.22 -10.41
CA ILE A 54 12.66 23.12 -9.18
C ILE A 54 13.04 24.50 -8.64
N LEU A 55 13.47 25.44 -9.49
CA LEU A 55 13.84 26.78 -9.05
C LEU A 55 12.61 27.61 -8.65
N LYS A 56 11.47 27.42 -9.32
CA LYS A 56 10.19 28.09 -8.96
C LYS A 56 9.56 27.54 -7.68
N ARG A 57 9.86 26.29 -7.30
CA ARG A 57 9.35 25.66 -6.06
C ARG A 57 10.24 25.90 -4.85
N ARG A 58 11.50 26.30 -5.03
CA ARG A 58 12.38 26.64 -3.91
C ARG A 58 11.84 27.88 -3.22
N ARG A 59 11.29 27.71 -2.01
CA ARG A 59 10.89 28.86 -1.17
C ARG A 59 12.11 29.77 -0.98
N PRO A 60 12.00 31.07 -1.27
CA PRO A 60 13.08 32.00 -0.99
C PRO A 60 13.39 31.97 0.51
N SER A 61 14.67 32.13 0.85
CA SER A 61 15.07 32.25 2.25
C SER A 61 14.51 33.54 2.84
N PRO A 62 14.02 33.54 4.09
CA PRO A 62 13.43 34.73 4.69
C PRO A 62 14.41 35.91 4.72
N SER A 63 13.91 37.10 4.42
CA SER A 63 14.67 38.34 4.49
C SER A 63 15.08 38.66 5.94
N HIS A 64 15.99 39.63 6.13
CA HIS A 64 16.40 40.02 7.48
C HIS A 64 15.24 40.54 8.33
N ALA A 65 14.35 41.34 7.75
CA ALA A 65 13.16 41.86 8.42
C ALA A 65 12.17 40.74 8.81
N GLU A 66 11.94 39.78 7.91
CA GLU A 66 11.08 38.61 8.17
C GLU A 66 11.64 37.74 9.29
N ARG A 67 12.98 37.56 9.34
CA ARG A 67 13.63 36.85 10.46
C ARG A 67 13.41 37.55 11.79
N ILE A 68 13.48 38.89 11.84
CA ILE A 68 13.20 39.66 13.06
C ILE A 68 11.73 39.50 13.48
N ALA A 69 10.80 39.57 12.53
CA ALA A 69 9.38 39.40 12.81
C ALA A 69 9.06 37.99 13.35
N LEU A 70 9.60 36.94 12.73
CA LEU A 70 9.46 35.56 13.20
C LEU A 70 10.02 35.37 14.61
N ARG A 71 11.20 35.93 14.89
CA ARG A 71 11.80 35.89 16.22
C ARG A 71 10.89 36.53 17.27
N ARG A 72 10.36 37.72 16.99
CA ARG A 72 9.41 38.42 17.88
C ARG A 72 8.15 37.60 18.12
N THR A 73 7.59 36.95 17.10
CA THR A 73 6.41 36.10 17.28
C THR A 73 6.69 34.87 18.13
N THR A 74 7.89 34.29 18.02
CA THR A 74 8.30 33.15 18.85
C THR A 74 8.57 33.55 20.29
N GLU A 75 9.19 34.69 20.54
CA GLU A 75 9.47 35.19 21.90
C GLU A 75 8.18 35.62 22.66
N ALA A 76 7.07 35.81 21.96
CA ALA A 76 5.79 36.20 22.53
C ALA A 76 4.84 35.03 22.85
N LEU A 77 5.23 33.78 22.53
CA LEU A 77 4.54 32.53 22.89
C LEU A 77 5.08 31.99 24.22
#